data_AF-F5P1J9-F1
#
_entry.id   AF-F5P1J9-F1
#
_cell.length_a   1.000
_cell.length_b   1.000
_cell.length_c   1.000
_cell.angle_alpha   90.00
_cell.angle_beta   90.00
_cell.angle_gamma   90.00
#
_symmetry.space_group_name_H-M   'P 1'
#
loop_
_entity.id
_entity.type
_entity.pdbx_description
1 polymer ?
#
loop_
_entity_poly.entity_id
_entity_poly.type
_entity_poly.pdbx_seq_one_letter_code
_entity_poly.pdbx_strand_id
1 'polypeptide(L)'
;MHYRNVVCLLACSLFLSSAWGCRLSAPEHNIYQKQGKGVVYLRPYKETNLSLPDVNYKSLRRLPNLLIDPTTLDEWDKEPPLTDLTTDYLYEGAQAWYPHYSWHSDGRNILYAGEVVQNPPGTPPVDVASFKAWGDFAADKHSLYFEGKRTDDNGGGNSLDIKTLHQVEFRPPWDPDLLGLILRDANFLYINGHRLADPESFRVLAQKSWDQRGKFSTMFNPCIAVPFGPWDTLARTRTKILLNGEQLDADPDTFSVVRWMPGSLLTWRDKNGLQRKVLDKENLA
;
A
#
# COMPACT_ATOMS: atom_id res chain seq x y z
N MET A 1 -29.98 54.13 9.69
CA MET A 1 -29.83 53.04 8.69
C MET A 1 -28.38 53.02 8.24
N HIS A 2 -27.62 51.94 8.50
CA HIS A 2 -26.50 51.48 7.64
C HIS A 2 -25.59 50.39 8.26
N TYR A 3 -25.75 50.00 9.52
CA TYR A 3 -24.85 49.00 10.14
C TYR A 3 -25.49 47.62 10.44
N ARG A 4 -26.75 47.37 10.07
CA ARG A 4 -27.38 46.05 10.29
C ARG A 4 -27.11 45.02 9.17
N ASN A 5 -26.79 45.47 7.97
CA ASN A 5 -26.52 44.56 6.83
C ASN A 5 -25.05 44.10 6.76
N VAL A 6 -24.11 44.87 7.34
CA VAL A 6 -22.69 44.52 7.35
C VAL A 6 -22.39 43.41 8.37
N VAL A 7 -23.11 43.38 9.50
CA VAL A 7 -22.91 42.38 10.56
C VAL A 7 -23.44 41.00 10.14
N CYS A 8 -24.52 40.92 9.33
CA CYS A 8 -24.99 39.64 8.79
C CYS A 8 -24.03 39.06 7.74
N LEU A 9 -23.38 39.90 6.92
CA LEU A 9 -22.40 39.43 5.93
C LEU A 9 -21.13 38.86 6.60
N LEU A 10 -20.66 39.48 7.69
CA LEU A 10 -19.54 38.98 8.50
C LEU A 10 -19.88 37.72 9.32
N ALA A 11 -21.12 37.61 9.81
CA ALA A 11 -21.57 36.40 10.50
C ALA A 11 -21.73 35.21 9.53
N CYS A 12 -22.22 35.43 8.31
CA CYS A 12 -22.31 34.38 7.29
C CYS A 12 -20.93 33.86 6.84
N SER A 13 -19.86 34.66 6.90
CA SER A 13 -18.50 34.18 6.61
C SER A 13 -17.88 33.36 7.74
N LEU A 14 -18.37 33.46 8.97
CA LEU A 14 -17.88 32.69 10.12
C LEU A 14 -18.58 31.34 10.29
N PHE A 15 -19.68 31.10 9.57
CA PHE A 15 -20.37 29.79 9.48
C PHE A 15 -20.10 29.04 8.18
N LEU A 16 -19.32 29.64 7.27
CA LEU A 16 -18.56 28.84 6.32
C LEU A 16 -17.49 28.15 7.15
N SER A 17 -17.82 26.96 7.66
CA SER A 17 -16.81 25.93 7.91
C SER A 17 -15.83 26.05 6.76
N SER A 18 -14.55 26.26 7.08
CA SER A 18 -13.48 26.27 6.08
C SER A 18 -13.81 25.14 5.13
N ALA A 19 -14.28 25.46 3.92
CA ALA A 19 -14.24 24.48 2.85
C ALA A 19 -12.77 24.08 2.87
N TRP A 20 -12.49 22.82 3.24
CA TRP A 20 -11.14 22.30 3.30
C TRP A 20 -10.62 22.49 1.88
N GLY A 21 -9.97 23.63 1.64
CA GLY A 21 -9.49 24.00 0.34
C GLY A 21 -8.52 22.92 -0.06
N CYS A 22 -8.65 22.39 -1.26
CA CYS A 22 -7.76 21.34 -1.74
C CYS A 22 -6.32 21.81 -1.49
N ARG A 23 -5.51 21.01 -0.80
CA ARG A 23 -4.08 21.28 -0.72
C ARG A 23 -3.51 21.00 -2.12
N LEU A 24 -3.42 22.05 -2.94
CA LEU A 24 -2.84 22.01 -4.29
C LEU A 24 -1.30 21.95 -4.26
N SER A 25 -0.68 21.98 -3.07
CA SER A 25 0.77 21.81 -2.92
C SER A 25 1.15 20.35 -3.06
N ALA A 26 2.35 20.08 -3.58
CA ALA A 26 2.93 18.74 -3.59
C ALA A 26 2.82 18.06 -2.21
N PRO A 27 2.62 16.72 -2.16
CA PRO A 27 2.58 15.98 -0.91
C PRO A 27 3.89 16.20 -0.14
N GLU A 28 3.85 16.19 1.20
CA GLU A 28 5.09 16.26 1.96
C GLU A 28 5.81 14.91 1.88
N HIS A 29 7.08 14.96 1.50
CA HIS A 29 7.89 13.78 1.32
C HIS A 29 8.62 13.45 2.62
N ASN A 30 8.63 12.16 2.97
CA ASN A 30 9.66 11.64 3.84
C ASN A 30 10.98 11.62 3.06
N ILE A 31 12.07 12.00 3.72
CA ILE A 31 13.34 12.24 3.03
C ILE A 31 14.52 11.71 3.84
N TYR A 32 15.43 11.03 3.14
CA TYR A 32 16.74 10.70 3.69
C TYR A 32 17.69 11.89 3.56
N GLN A 33 18.25 12.35 4.68
CA GLN A 33 19.24 13.43 4.73
C GLN A 33 20.52 12.97 5.43
N LYS A 34 21.64 13.57 5.05
CA LYS A 34 22.93 13.31 5.70
C LYS A 34 22.94 13.86 7.12
N GLN A 35 23.28 13.02 8.10
CA GLN A 35 23.49 13.44 9.49
C GLN A 35 24.85 12.94 9.99
N GLY A 36 25.83 13.86 10.06
CA GLY A 36 27.21 13.49 10.40
C GLY A 36 27.81 12.47 9.42
N LYS A 37 28.14 11.28 9.94
CA LYS A 37 28.62 10.14 9.13
C LYS A 37 27.49 9.22 8.64
N GLY A 38 26.29 9.33 9.21
CA GLY A 38 25.14 8.49 8.91
C GLY A 38 24.02 9.24 8.17
N VAL A 39 22.80 8.72 8.32
CA VAL A 39 21.58 9.25 7.71
C VAL A 39 20.55 9.57 8.78
N VAL A 40 19.71 10.56 8.52
CA VAL A 40 18.44 10.77 9.22
C VAL A 40 17.30 10.65 8.21
N TYR A 41 16.25 9.92 8.56
CA TYR A 41 15.02 9.86 7.79
C TYR A 41 14.00 10.79 8.42
N LEU A 42 13.71 11.89 7.72
CA LEU A 42 12.75 12.89 8.16
C LEU A 42 11.34 12.43 7.82
N ARG A 43 10.43 12.56 8.79
CA ARG A 43 9.03 12.12 8.65
C ARG A 43 8.09 13.27 9.03
N PRO A 44 7.70 14.14 8.08
CA PRO A 44 6.93 15.35 8.39
C PRO A 44 5.61 15.08 9.13
N TYR A 45 4.98 13.95 8.85
CA TYR A 45 3.72 13.53 9.46
C TYR A 45 3.89 12.69 10.75
N LYS A 46 5.11 12.54 11.26
CA LYS A 46 5.39 11.82 12.51
C LYS A 46 6.10 12.74 13.49
N GLU A 47 5.85 12.53 14.78
CA GLU A 47 6.48 13.34 15.85
C GLU A 47 8.00 13.16 15.94
N THR A 48 8.52 12.05 15.40
CA THR A 48 9.94 11.68 15.51
C THR A 48 10.54 11.34 14.15
N ASN A 49 11.80 11.73 13.97
CA ASN A 49 12.64 11.29 12.84
C ASN A 49 13.41 10.02 13.23
N LEU A 50 13.84 9.23 12.24
CA LEU A 50 14.66 8.04 12.48
C LEU A 50 16.14 8.35 12.26
N SER A 51 16.98 8.06 13.24
CA SER A 51 18.44 8.14 13.07
C SER A 51 19.00 6.80 12.60
N LEU A 52 19.81 6.84 11.56
CA LEU A 52 20.38 5.69 10.86
C LEU A 52 21.91 5.88 10.80
N PRO A 53 22.62 5.75 11.94
CA PRO A 53 24.03 6.09 12.03
C PRO A 53 24.94 5.18 11.17
N ASP A 54 24.53 3.94 10.93
CA ASP A 54 25.33 2.93 10.22
C ASP A 54 25.13 2.94 8.69
N VAL A 55 24.15 3.72 8.21
CA VAL A 55 23.82 3.83 6.79
C VAL A 55 24.71 4.89 6.13
N ASN A 56 25.34 4.53 5.01
CA ASN A 56 26.20 5.46 4.27
C ASN A 56 25.39 6.31 3.28
N TYR A 57 25.17 7.58 3.62
CA TYR A 57 24.45 8.52 2.76
C TYR A 57 25.01 8.63 1.33
N LYS A 58 26.35 8.60 1.16
CA LYS A 58 26.96 8.75 -0.17
C LYS A 58 26.65 7.59 -1.10
N SER A 59 26.48 6.40 -0.54
CA SER A 59 26.18 5.17 -1.27
C SER A 59 24.68 4.87 -1.33
N LEU A 60 23.85 5.55 -0.52
CA LEU A 60 22.42 5.32 -0.45
C LEU A 60 21.73 5.64 -1.77
N ARG A 61 21.03 4.67 -2.34
CA ARG A 61 20.25 4.78 -3.57
C ARG A 61 18.90 4.10 -3.40
N ARG A 62 17.90 4.59 -4.13
CA ARG A 62 16.66 3.85 -4.37
C ARG A 62 16.96 2.59 -5.19
N LEU A 63 16.28 1.50 -4.90
CA LEU A 63 16.29 0.30 -5.74
C LEU A 63 15.26 0.45 -6.87
N PRO A 64 15.56 -0.03 -8.09
CA PRO A 64 14.59 0.04 -9.19
C PRO A 64 13.36 -0.79 -8.86
N ASN A 65 12.17 -0.25 -9.17
CA ASN A 65 10.93 -1.02 -9.13
C ASN A 65 10.80 -1.83 -10.42
N LEU A 66 10.95 -3.14 -10.32
CA LEU A 66 10.97 -4.04 -11.47
C LEU A 66 9.58 -4.34 -12.06
N LEU A 67 8.49 -3.82 -11.49
CA LEU A 67 7.16 -3.86 -12.13
C LEU A 67 6.99 -2.77 -13.18
N ILE A 68 7.82 -1.73 -13.13
CA ILE A 68 7.71 -0.59 -14.03
C ILE A 68 8.56 -0.89 -15.27
N ASP A 69 7.91 -0.96 -16.43
CA ASP A 69 8.61 -0.92 -17.71
C ASP A 69 8.85 0.56 -18.08
N PRO A 70 10.10 1.06 -18.03
CA PRO A 70 10.38 2.45 -18.32
C PRO A 70 10.09 2.83 -19.78
N THR A 71 9.95 1.84 -20.68
CA THR A 71 9.63 2.08 -22.09
C THR A 71 8.14 2.34 -22.34
N THR A 72 7.29 2.03 -21.35
CA THR A 72 5.83 2.24 -21.44
C THR A 72 5.37 3.51 -20.71
N LEU A 73 6.28 4.28 -20.11
CA LEU A 73 5.95 5.48 -19.35
C LEU A 73 5.90 6.73 -20.23
N ASP A 74 4.87 7.54 -20.03
CA ASP A 74 4.83 8.91 -20.55
C ASP A 74 5.84 9.80 -19.82
N GLU A 75 6.22 10.93 -20.40
CA GLU A 75 7.27 11.80 -19.83
C GLU A 75 6.99 12.29 -18.41
N TRP A 76 5.70 12.41 -18.06
CA TRP A 76 5.24 12.86 -16.74
C TRP A 76 5.22 11.74 -15.69
N ASP A 77 5.32 10.47 -16.12
CA ASP A 77 5.31 9.28 -15.26
C ASP A 77 6.71 8.68 -15.08
N LYS A 78 7.74 9.30 -15.67
CA LYS A 78 9.12 8.82 -15.58
C LYS A 78 9.57 8.76 -14.12
N GLU A 79 10.04 7.60 -13.72
CA GLU A 79 10.61 7.43 -12.38
C GLU A 79 11.80 8.38 -12.15
N PRO A 80 11.90 8.98 -10.96
CA PRO A 80 13.04 9.83 -10.62
C PRO A 80 14.33 8.99 -10.59
N PRO A 81 15.50 9.63 -10.81
CA PRO A 81 16.79 8.96 -10.75
C PRO A 81 16.96 8.19 -9.44
N LEU A 82 17.70 7.07 -9.45
CA LEU A 82 17.94 6.26 -8.22
C LEU A 82 18.71 7.02 -7.13
N THR A 83 19.30 8.17 -7.46
CA THR A 83 19.93 9.10 -6.50
C THR A 83 18.93 10.01 -5.79
N ASP A 84 17.70 10.09 -6.28
CA ASP A 84 16.62 10.82 -5.63
C ASP A 84 16.14 10.00 -4.42
N LEU A 85 16.15 10.65 -3.25
CA LEU A 85 15.80 10.06 -1.96
C LEU A 85 14.55 10.73 -1.36
N THR A 86 13.75 11.41 -2.19
CA THR A 86 12.46 12.01 -1.82
C THR A 86 11.28 11.25 -2.41
N THR A 87 11.43 9.96 -2.69
CA THR A 87 10.37 9.13 -3.32
C THR A 87 9.35 8.58 -2.33
N ASP A 88 9.58 8.80 -1.03
CA ASP A 88 8.70 8.32 0.03
C ASP A 88 7.74 9.46 0.41
N TYR A 89 6.43 9.24 0.30
CA TYR A 89 5.43 10.25 0.64
C TYR A 89 4.10 9.59 1.03
N LEU A 90 3.24 10.36 1.70
CA LEU A 90 1.87 9.94 1.93
C LEU A 90 1.00 10.51 0.82
N TYR A 91 0.34 9.63 0.06
CA TYR A 91 -0.66 10.03 -0.90
C TYR A 91 -1.98 10.27 -0.16
N GLU A 92 -2.47 11.50 -0.17
CA GLU A 92 -3.74 11.87 0.48
C GLU A 92 -4.89 11.74 -0.54
N GLY A 93 -5.73 10.74 -0.32
CA GLY A 93 -7.01 10.59 -1.00
C GLY A 93 -8.15 11.25 -0.23
N ALA A 94 -9.36 11.18 -0.78
CA ALA A 94 -10.52 11.84 -0.17
C ALA A 94 -10.95 11.25 1.18
N GLN A 95 -10.61 9.99 1.45
CA GLN A 95 -11.07 9.21 2.62
C GLN A 95 -9.97 8.36 3.26
N ALA A 96 -8.79 8.26 2.65
CA ALA A 96 -7.64 7.61 3.24
C ALA A 96 -6.35 8.24 2.76
N TRP A 97 -5.30 7.94 3.50
CA TRP A 97 -3.93 8.20 3.17
C TRP A 97 -3.29 6.84 2.87
N TYR A 98 -2.57 6.73 1.75
CA TYR A 98 -1.78 5.55 1.43
C TYR A 98 -0.30 5.92 1.42
N PRO A 99 0.54 5.23 2.20
CA PRO A 99 1.97 5.45 2.14
C PRO A 99 2.55 4.90 0.83
N HIS A 100 3.19 5.76 0.06
CA HIS A 100 4.05 5.35 -1.04
C HIS A 100 5.49 5.32 -0.54
N TYR A 101 6.06 4.13 -0.39
CA TYR A 101 7.44 3.95 0.06
C TYR A 101 8.26 3.21 -0.99
N SER A 102 9.55 3.53 -1.04
CA SER A 102 10.50 2.87 -1.92
C SER A 102 11.54 2.08 -1.13
N TRP A 103 12.04 1.01 -1.74
CA TRP A 103 13.19 0.29 -1.23
C TRP A 103 14.47 1.07 -1.52
N HIS A 104 15.38 1.10 -0.54
CA HIS A 104 16.67 1.76 -0.67
C HIS A 104 17.81 0.86 -0.21
N SER A 105 19.03 1.12 -0.69
CA SER A 105 20.23 0.43 -0.21
C SER A 105 21.46 1.33 -0.24
N ASP A 106 22.33 1.18 0.75
CA ASP A 106 23.69 1.75 0.75
C ASP A 106 24.77 0.74 0.32
N GLY A 107 24.35 -0.42 -0.21
CA GLY A 107 25.21 -1.55 -0.55
C GLY A 107 25.56 -2.47 0.62
N ARG A 108 25.15 -2.13 1.85
CA ARG A 108 25.32 -2.99 3.05
C ARG A 108 24.01 -3.24 3.78
N ASN A 109 23.07 -2.32 3.68
CA ASN A 109 21.75 -2.39 4.29
C ASN A 109 20.68 -2.30 3.21
N ILE A 110 19.54 -2.94 3.44
CA ILE A 110 18.29 -2.66 2.74
C ILE A 110 17.41 -1.84 3.68
N LEU A 111 16.75 -0.82 3.14
CA LEU A 111 15.84 0.03 3.88
C LEU A 111 14.47 0.07 3.20
N TYR A 112 13.44 0.21 4.03
CA TYR A 112 12.07 0.46 3.61
C TYR A 112 11.41 1.40 4.63
N ALA A 113 10.71 2.44 4.16
CA ALA A 113 10.03 3.42 5.01
C ALA A 113 10.91 4.03 6.13
N GLY A 114 12.21 4.19 5.86
CA GLY A 114 13.18 4.72 6.83
C GLY A 114 13.76 3.71 7.83
N GLU A 115 13.37 2.45 7.78
CA GLU A 115 13.85 1.40 8.69
C GLU A 115 14.82 0.45 7.97
N VAL A 116 15.83 -0.05 8.70
CA VAL A 116 16.71 -1.11 8.18
C VAL A 116 15.96 -2.43 8.25
N VAL A 117 15.85 -3.08 7.10
CA VAL A 117 15.16 -4.36 6.96
C VAL A 117 15.97 -5.45 7.65
N GLN A 118 15.33 -6.17 8.57
CA GLN A 118 15.96 -7.25 9.32
C GLN A 118 15.07 -8.48 9.34
N ASN A 119 15.70 -9.64 9.17
CA ASN A 119 15.03 -10.92 9.25
C ASN A 119 14.96 -11.40 10.71
N PRO A 120 13.88 -12.09 11.12
CA PRO A 120 13.76 -12.63 12.46
C PRO A 120 14.89 -13.61 12.82
N PRO A 121 15.27 -13.72 14.11
CA PRO A 121 16.26 -14.71 14.55
C PRO A 121 15.90 -16.13 14.09
N GLY A 122 16.90 -16.89 13.65
CA GLY A 122 16.71 -18.26 13.15
C GLY A 122 16.35 -18.35 11.66
N THR A 123 16.18 -17.21 10.97
CA THR A 123 16.06 -17.16 9.51
C THR A 123 17.34 -16.65 8.86
N PRO A 124 17.59 -16.92 7.56
CA PRO A 124 18.77 -16.39 6.87
C PRO A 124 18.83 -14.85 6.95
N PRO A 125 20.02 -14.24 7.03
CA PRO A 125 20.13 -12.78 6.97
C PRO A 125 19.69 -12.25 5.61
N VAL A 126 19.33 -10.96 5.56
CA VAL A 126 19.00 -10.26 4.30
C VAL A 126 20.21 -10.29 3.38
N ASP A 127 20.04 -10.84 2.18
CA ASP A 127 21.09 -10.90 1.17
C ASP A 127 20.99 -9.69 0.22
N VAL A 128 21.72 -8.63 0.57
CA VAL A 128 21.74 -7.36 -0.16
C VAL A 128 22.10 -7.53 -1.64
N ALA A 129 23.00 -8.48 -1.95
CA ALA A 129 23.53 -8.66 -3.30
C ALA A 129 22.49 -9.23 -4.29
N SER A 130 21.57 -10.07 -3.82
CA SER A 130 20.51 -10.65 -4.64
C SER A 130 19.15 -9.96 -4.50
N PHE A 131 19.06 -8.94 -3.64
CA PHE A 131 17.82 -8.25 -3.33
C PHE A 131 17.22 -7.54 -4.56
N LYS A 132 15.91 -7.73 -4.78
CA LYS A 132 15.13 -7.14 -5.87
C LYS A 132 13.77 -6.70 -5.37
N ALA A 133 13.21 -5.64 -5.95
CA ALA A 133 11.97 -5.00 -5.52
C ALA A 133 10.95 -4.87 -6.67
N TRP A 134 9.68 -4.99 -6.33
CA TRP A 134 8.48 -4.93 -7.19
C TRP A 134 7.38 -4.21 -6.41
N GLY A 135 7.41 -2.87 -6.44
CA GLY A 135 6.62 -2.04 -5.52
C GLY A 135 6.95 -2.36 -4.06
N ASP A 136 5.93 -2.61 -3.25
CA ASP A 136 6.08 -2.93 -1.82
C ASP A 136 6.45 -4.39 -1.56
N PHE A 137 6.49 -5.23 -2.60
CA PHE A 137 7.03 -6.59 -2.56
C PHE A 137 8.52 -6.59 -2.91
N ALA A 138 9.28 -7.44 -2.23
CA ALA A 138 10.67 -7.67 -2.58
C ALA A 138 11.09 -9.11 -2.27
N ALA A 139 12.23 -9.51 -2.83
CA ALA A 139 12.81 -10.82 -2.56
C ALA A 139 14.34 -10.76 -2.65
N ASP A 140 14.99 -11.56 -1.82
CA ASP A 140 16.37 -11.98 -2.02
C ASP A 140 16.42 -13.48 -2.28
N LYS A 141 17.62 -14.05 -2.45
CA LYS A 141 17.79 -15.50 -2.74
C LYS A 141 17.33 -16.46 -1.61
N HIS A 142 16.86 -15.93 -0.48
CA HIS A 142 16.50 -16.69 0.72
C HIS A 142 15.12 -16.35 1.28
N SER A 143 14.62 -15.14 1.06
CA SER A 143 13.42 -14.62 1.71
C SER A 143 12.57 -13.75 0.77
N LEU A 144 11.28 -13.76 1.03
CA LEU A 144 10.31 -12.80 0.50
C LEU A 144 10.05 -11.71 1.52
N TYR A 145 9.67 -10.54 1.01
CA TYR A 145 9.44 -9.34 1.79
C TYR A 145 8.20 -8.60 1.33
N PHE A 146 7.50 -8.00 2.29
CA PHE A 146 6.43 -7.05 2.04
C PHE A 146 6.50 -5.94 3.07
N GLU A 147 6.44 -4.69 2.62
CA GLU A 147 6.50 -3.50 3.49
C GLU A 147 7.66 -3.53 4.49
N GLY A 148 8.86 -3.88 4.02
CA GLY A 148 10.06 -3.94 4.86
C GLY A 148 10.13 -5.13 5.82
N LYS A 149 9.16 -6.04 5.81
CA LYS A 149 9.12 -7.22 6.70
C LYS A 149 9.28 -8.49 5.91
N ARG A 150 9.99 -9.46 6.49
CA ARG A 150 10.07 -10.82 5.97
C ARG A 150 8.69 -11.49 6.05
N THR A 151 8.25 -12.10 4.96
CA THR A 151 7.00 -12.87 4.91
C THR A 151 7.29 -14.38 4.89
N ASP A 152 7.94 -14.87 3.83
CA ASP A 152 8.13 -16.30 3.58
C ASP A 152 9.58 -16.62 3.15
N ASP A 153 9.93 -17.92 3.13
CA ASP A 153 11.19 -18.40 2.56
C ASP A 153 11.19 -18.31 1.03
N ASN A 154 12.33 -18.02 0.41
CA ASN A 154 12.52 -17.96 -1.04
C ASN A 154 13.69 -18.83 -1.52
N GLY A 155 13.52 -20.16 -1.48
CA GLY A 155 14.56 -21.09 -1.92
C GLY A 155 14.03 -22.47 -2.35
N GLY A 156 14.83 -23.18 -3.14
CA GLY A 156 14.50 -24.53 -3.60
C GLY A 156 13.23 -24.57 -4.46
N GLY A 157 12.34 -25.52 -4.20
CA GLY A 157 11.05 -25.63 -4.91
C GLY A 157 10.07 -24.48 -4.67
N ASN A 158 10.39 -23.58 -3.74
CA ASN A 158 9.59 -22.40 -3.42
C ASN A 158 10.14 -21.11 -4.05
N SER A 159 11.19 -21.19 -4.87
CA SER A 159 11.80 -20.01 -5.46
C SER A 159 10.83 -19.22 -6.35
N LEU A 160 10.82 -17.91 -6.15
CA LEU A 160 10.14 -16.92 -7.00
C LEU A 160 10.64 -17.03 -8.45
N ASP A 161 9.72 -17.23 -9.39
CA ASP A 161 10.02 -17.17 -10.82
C ASP A 161 9.94 -15.72 -11.31
N ILE A 162 11.05 -15.00 -11.14
CA ILE A 162 11.20 -13.61 -11.56
C ILE A 162 10.86 -13.39 -13.04
N LYS A 163 11.06 -14.39 -13.91
CA LYS A 163 10.86 -14.22 -15.36
C LYS A 163 9.38 -14.08 -15.74
N THR A 164 8.52 -14.73 -14.96
CA THR A 164 7.07 -14.76 -15.22
C THR A 164 6.28 -13.93 -14.22
N LEU A 165 6.95 -13.37 -13.20
CA LEU A 165 6.35 -12.49 -12.22
C LEU A 165 5.77 -11.24 -12.87
N HIS A 166 4.50 -10.97 -12.59
CA HIS A 166 3.78 -9.78 -13.02
C HIS A 166 2.72 -9.39 -11.99
N GLN A 167 2.30 -8.13 -12.02
CA GLN A 167 1.15 -7.68 -11.25
C GLN A 167 -0.14 -8.27 -11.83
N VAL A 168 -1.07 -8.70 -10.97
CA VAL A 168 -2.38 -9.15 -11.40
C VAL A 168 -3.24 -7.94 -11.75
N GLU A 169 -3.55 -7.79 -13.04
CA GLU A 169 -4.44 -6.74 -13.51
C GLU A 169 -5.91 -7.05 -13.21
N PHE A 170 -6.57 -6.14 -12.51
CA PHE A 170 -8.00 -6.22 -12.26
C PHE A 170 -8.74 -5.58 -13.43
N ARG A 171 -9.35 -6.42 -14.27
CA ARG A 171 -10.12 -5.94 -15.42
C ARG A 171 -11.46 -5.34 -14.94
N PRO A 172 -12.03 -4.37 -15.69
CA PRO A 172 -13.37 -3.86 -15.43
C PRO A 172 -14.37 -5.01 -15.21
N PRO A 173 -15.27 -4.90 -14.21
CA PRO A 173 -15.68 -3.68 -13.51
C PRO A 173 -14.88 -3.34 -12.23
N TRP A 174 -13.79 -4.05 -11.96
CA TRP A 174 -13.02 -3.90 -10.73
C TRP A 174 -12.10 -2.69 -10.79
N ASP A 175 -12.02 -1.96 -9.68
CA ASP A 175 -10.99 -0.95 -9.44
C ASP A 175 -9.63 -1.66 -9.22
N PRO A 176 -8.50 -1.05 -9.62
CA PRO A 176 -7.18 -1.67 -9.52
C PRO A 176 -6.82 -2.03 -8.07
N ASP A 177 -5.81 -2.86 -7.86
CA ASP A 177 -5.33 -3.17 -6.52
C ASP A 177 -4.41 -2.05 -6.00
N LEU A 178 -5.00 -1.02 -5.39
CA LEU A 178 -4.27 0.10 -4.80
C LEU A 178 -3.87 -0.13 -3.34
N LEU A 179 -4.36 -1.20 -2.71
CA LEU A 179 -4.19 -1.42 -1.26
C LEU A 179 -3.10 -2.43 -0.91
N GLY A 180 -2.61 -3.22 -1.85
CA GLY A 180 -1.56 -4.18 -1.55
C GLY A 180 -1.30 -5.15 -2.70
N LEU A 181 -0.44 -4.71 -3.62
CA LEU A 181 -0.04 -5.36 -4.87
C LEU A 181 -0.09 -6.90 -4.83
N ILE A 182 -1.10 -7.46 -5.50
CA ILE A 182 -1.17 -8.89 -5.80
C ILE A 182 -0.28 -9.20 -7.02
N LEU A 183 0.74 -10.02 -6.82
CA LEU A 183 1.63 -10.49 -7.87
C LEU A 183 1.38 -11.96 -8.18
N ARG A 184 1.73 -12.37 -9.40
CA ARG A 184 1.64 -13.76 -9.84
C ARG A 184 2.85 -14.12 -10.68
N ASP A 185 3.39 -15.30 -10.45
CA ASP A 185 4.32 -15.96 -11.37
C ASP A 185 3.71 -17.28 -11.89
N ALA A 186 4.48 -18.06 -12.65
CA ALA A 186 4.02 -19.32 -13.23
C ALA A 186 3.62 -20.39 -12.20
N ASN A 187 4.08 -20.28 -10.95
CA ASN A 187 3.95 -21.30 -9.91
C ASN A 187 3.06 -20.84 -8.75
N PHE A 188 3.08 -19.55 -8.42
CA PHE A 188 2.53 -19.01 -7.20
C PHE A 188 1.84 -17.65 -7.40
N LEU A 189 0.91 -17.40 -6.50
CA LEU A 189 0.31 -16.10 -6.26
C LEU A 189 0.96 -15.50 -5.02
N TYR A 190 1.24 -14.20 -5.03
CA TYR A 190 1.82 -13.46 -3.92
C TYR A 190 0.87 -12.37 -3.50
N ILE A 191 0.47 -12.40 -2.24
CA ILE A 191 -0.49 -11.46 -1.68
C ILE A 191 0.06 -10.94 -0.36
N ASN A 192 0.25 -9.62 -0.27
CA ASN A 192 0.96 -8.98 0.84
C ASN A 192 2.29 -9.70 1.15
N GLY A 193 2.98 -10.10 0.08
CA GLY A 193 4.21 -10.90 0.06
C GLY A 193 4.13 -12.35 0.56
N HIS A 194 2.96 -12.85 0.95
CA HIS A 194 2.79 -14.27 1.26
C HIS A 194 2.51 -15.10 0.01
N ARG A 195 3.15 -16.26 -0.07
CA ARG A 195 3.01 -17.21 -1.17
C ARG A 195 1.75 -18.04 -1.00
N LEU A 196 0.96 -18.11 -2.06
CA LEU A 196 -0.22 -18.95 -2.19
C LEU A 196 -0.10 -19.84 -3.42
N ALA A 197 -0.54 -21.09 -3.29
CA ALA A 197 -0.64 -22.03 -4.39
C ALA A 197 -1.84 -21.72 -5.31
N ASP A 198 -1.92 -22.44 -6.42
CA ASP A 198 -3.00 -22.36 -7.41
C ASP A 198 -3.21 -20.95 -8.00
N PRO A 199 -2.16 -20.29 -8.52
CA PRO A 199 -2.26 -18.91 -9.02
C PRO A 199 -3.35 -18.72 -10.08
N GLU A 200 -3.54 -19.71 -10.95
CA GLU A 200 -4.52 -19.67 -12.05
C GLU A 200 -5.98 -19.69 -11.58
N SER A 201 -6.23 -20.01 -10.31
CA SER A 201 -7.58 -20.03 -9.76
C SER A 201 -8.03 -18.71 -9.15
N PHE A 202 -7.13 -17.72 -9.07
CA PHE A 202 -7.40 -16.42 -8.48
C PHE A 202 -8.50 -15.67 -9.25
N ARG A 203 -9.46 -15.13 -8.51
CA ARG A 203 -10.50 -14.25 -9.04
C ARG A 203 -11.03 -13.31 -7.98
N VAL A 204 -11.24 -12.05 -8.39
CA VAL A 204 -11.99 -11.07 -7.60
C VAL A 204 -13.46 -11.47 -7.60
N LEU A 205 -14.05 -11.53 -6.41
CA LEU A 205 -15.48 -11.83 -6.21
C LEU A 205 -16.31 -10.55 -6.12
N ALA A 206 -15.79 -9.56 -5.41
CA ALA A 206 -16.47 -8.30 -5.17
C ALA A 206 -15.50 -7.25 -4.63
N GLN A 207 -15.81 -5.98 -4.90
CA GLN A 207 -15.19 -4.84 -4.25
C GLN A 207 -16.26 -3.93 -3.64
N LYS A 208 -15.95 -3.31 -2.50
CA LYS A 208 -16.83 -2.30 -1.89
C LYS A 208 -16.03 -1.11 -1.40
N SER A 209 -16.33 0.07 -1.94
CA SER A 209 -15.77 1.33 -1.49
C SER A 209 -16.10 1.61 -0.02
N TRP A 210 -15.15 2.20 0.70
CA TRP A 210 -15.38 2.73 2.03
C TRP A 210 -16.13 4.07 1.98
N ASP A 211 -16.22 4.73 0.81
CA ASP A 211 -16.96 5.98 0.66
C ASP A 211 -18.47 5.77 0.89
N GLN A 212 -18.98 6.35 1.97
CA GLN A 212 -20.39 6.32 2.36
C GLN A 212 -21.20 7.48 1.77
N ARG A 213 -20.57 8.44 1.08
CA ARG A 213 -21.20 9.69 0.63
C ARG A 213 -22.12 9.53 -0.60
N GLY A 214 -22.26 8.31 -1.11
CA GLY A 214 -23.17 7.95 -2.21
C GLY A 214 -22.72 8.48 -3.57
N LYS A 215 -23.45 8.11 -4.63
CA LYS A 215 -23.07 8.38 -6.05
C LYS A 215 -22.96 9.86 -6.43
N PHE A 216 -23.42 10.77 -5.57
CA PHE A 216 -23.44 12.21 -5.84
C PHE A 216 -22.27 12.97 -5.22
N SER A 217 -21.47 12.34 -4.34
CA SER A 217 -20.39 13.02 -3.61
C SER A 217 -19.26 13.53 -4.52
N THR A 218 -18.91 12.74 -5.54
CA THR A 218 -17.88 13.05 -6.53
C THR A 218 -18.27 14.22 -7.43
N MET A 219 -19.57 14.52 -7.55
CA MET A 219 -20.08 15.59 -8.40
C MET A 219 -19.95 16.99 -7.76
N PHE A 220 -19.77 17.07 -6.44
CA PHE A 220 -19.76 18.33 -5.68
C PHE A 220 -18.44 18.62 -4.95
N ASN A 221 -17.43 17.75 -5.06
CA ASN A 221 -16.12 18.00 -4.47
C ASN A 221 -14.98 17.88 -5.51
N PRO A 222 -14.61 19.00 -6.16
CA PRO A 222 -13.55 19.03 -7.18
C PRO A 222 -12.15 18.79 -6.60
N CYS A 223 -12.00 18.75 -5.28
CA CYS A 223 -10.73 18.41 -4.62
C CYS A 223 -10.44 16.90 -4.57
N ILE A 224 -11.43 16.06 -4.90
CA ILE A 224 -11.27 14.61 -4.95
C ILE A 224 -10.73 14.28 -6.33
N ALA A 225 -9.41 14.38 -6.50
CA ALA A 225 -8.74 14.20 -7.80
C ALA A 225 -9.08 12.84 -8.43
N VAL A 226 -9.33 11.80 -7.63
CA VAL A 226 -9.94 10.53 -8.06
C VAL A 226 -10.63 9.90 -6.84
N PRO A 227 -11.82 9.25 -6.96
CA PRO A 227 -12.36 8.38 -5.91
C PRO A 227 -11.53 7.09 -5.82
N PHE A 228 -10.24 7.20 -5.57
CA PHE A 228 -9.38 6.06 -5.32
C PHE A 228 -9.21 5.86 -3.82
N GLY A 229 -9.69 4.71 -3.38
CA GLY A 229 -9.37 4.15 -2.09
C GLY A 229 -9.97 4.88 -0.88
N PRO A 230 -10.15 4.13 0.22
CA PRO A 230 -9.96 2.68 0.32
C PRO A 230 -11.24 1.92 -0.10
N TRP A 231 -11.11 0.75 -0.73
CA TRP A 231 -12.19 -0.23 -0.92
C TRP A 231 -11.75 -1.57 -0.39
N ASP A 232 -12.68 -2.35 0.14
CA ASP A 232 -12.37 -3.74 0.42
C ASP A 232 -12.43 -4.56 -0.87
N THR A 233 -11.43 -5.41 -1.10
CA THR A 233 -11.41 -6.40 -2.17
C THR A 233 -11.60 -7.80 -1.57
N LEU A 234 -12.70 -8.46 -1.93
CA LEU A 234 -12.94 -9.87 -1.65
C LEU A 234 -12.54 -10.68 -2.88
N ALA A 235 -11.60 -11.59 -2.71
CA ALA A 235 -11.11 -12.47 -3.75
C ALA A 235 -11.13 -13.93 -3.28
N ARG A 236 -10.94 -14.85 -4.22
CA ARG A 236 -10.76 -16.26 -3.91
C ARG A 236 -9.75 -16.92 -4.82
N THR A 237 -9.17 -17.99 -4.31
CA THR A 237 -8.56 -19.06 -5.11
C THR A 237 -9.48 -20.28 -5.07
N ARG A 238 -8.99 -21.41 -5.59
CA ARG A 238 -9.65 -22.71 -5.38
C ARG A 238 -9.72 -23.08 -3.90
N THR A 239 -8.69 -22.74 -3.13
CA THR A 239 -8.48 -23.24 -1.77
C THR A 239 -8.65 -22.18 -0.69
N LYS A 240 -8.68 -20.88 -1.04
CA LYS A 240 -8.70 -19.76 -0.10
C LYS A 240 -9.77 -18.73 -0.43
N ILE A 241 -10.31 -18.10 0.61
CA ILE A 241 -11.01 -16.81 0.53
C ILE A 241 -10.09 -15.73 1.10
N LEU A 242 -10.04 -14.58 0.44
CA LEU A 242 -9.11 -13.50 0.71
C LEU A 242 -9.90 -12.19 0.84
N LEU A 243 -9.58 -11.39 1.85
CA LEU A 243 -10.13 -10.04 2.04
C LEU A 243 -8.99 -9.06 2.27
N ASN A 244 -8.82 -8.11 1.35
CA ASN A 244 -7.70 -7.14 1.32
C ASN A 244 -6.35 -7.86 1.41
N GLY A 245 -6.27 -8.98 0.70
CA GLY A 245 -5.12 -9.86 0.68
C GLY A 245 -4.95 -10.77 1.90
N GLU A 246 -5.66 -10.54 3.00
CA GLU A 246 -5.59 -11.42 4.16
C GLU A 246 -6.45 -12.68 3.96
N GLN A 247 -5.86 -13.84 4.25
CA GLN A 247 -6.56 -15.11 4.19
C GLN A 247 -7.62 -15.21 5.30
N LEU A 248 -8.87 -15.49 4.91
CA LEU A 248 -9.92 -15.84 5.85
C LEU A 248 -9.87 -17.34 6.16
N ASP A 249 -10.16 -17.70 7.41
CA ASP A 249 -10.46 -19.08 7.79
C ASP A 249 -11.89 -19.41 7.34
N ALA A 250 -12.04 -19.63 6.03
CA ALA A 250 -13.31 -19.87 5.40
C ALA A 250 -13.20 -20.95 4.32
N ASP A 251 -14.23 -21.77 4.22
CA ASP A 251 -14.35 -22.79 3.17
C ASP A 251 -14.76 -22.15 1.83
N PRO A 252 -13.93 -22.17 0.78
CA PRO A 252 -14.22 -21.46 -0.47
C PRO A 252 -15.42 -21.99 -1.25
N ASP A 253 -15.81 -23.25 -1.03
CA ASP A 253 -16.87 -23.91 -1.79
C ASP A 253 -18.25 -23.60 -1.22
N THR A 254 -18.33 -23.34 0.09
CA THR A 254 -19.57 -23.01 0.80
C THR A 254 -19.65 -21.56 1.29
N PHE A 255 -18.63 -20.75 0.99
CA PHE A 255 -18.55 -19.36 1.41
C PHE A 255 -19.72 -18.51 0.89
N SER A 256 -20.37 -17.81 1.81
CA SER A 256 -21.43 -16.83 1.52
C SER A 256 -21.31 -15.60 2.41
N VAL A 257 -21.40 -14.42 1.81
CA VAL A 257 -21.40 -13.15 2.58
C VAL A 257 -22.76 -12.97 3.24
N VAL A 258 -22.77 -12.75 4.55
CA VAL A 258 -23.99 -12.46 5.33
C VAL A 258 -24.14 -10.96 5.55
N ARG A 259 -23.06 -10.28 5.90
CA ARG A 259 -23.02 -8.81 6.09
C ARG A 259 -21.63 -8.30 5.78
N TRP A 260 -21.55 -7.16 5.08
CA TRP A 260 -20.27 -6.51 4.79
C TRP A 260 -20.39 -4.99 4.88
N MET A 261 -19.75 -4.44 5.91
CA MET A 261 -19.54 -3.02 6.16
C MET A 261 -18.08 -2.70 5.76
N PRO A 262 -17.86 -2.03 4.62
CA PRO A 262 -16.53 -1.80 4.09
C PRO A 262 -15.61 -1.09 5.09
N GLY A 263 -14.36 -1.53 5.23
CA GLY A 263 -13.39 -0.95 6.15
C GLY A 263 -13.68 -1.19 7.64
N SER A 264 -14.71 -1.97 7.97
CA SER A 264 -15.14 -2.16 9.37
C SER A 264 -15.39 -3.62 9.72
N LEU A 265 -16.26 -4.32 8.98
CA LEU A 265 -16.71 -5.66 9.35
C LEU A 265 -17.12 -6.48 8.14
N LEU A 266 -16.62 -7.71 8.08
CA LEU A 266 -17.20 -8.78 7.27
C LEU A 266 -17.79 -9.87 8.18
N THR A 267 -18.98 -10.34 7.85
CA THR A 267 -19.60 -11.54 8.43
C THR A 267 -19.97 -12.47 7.28
N TRP A 268 -19.56 -13.72 7.39
CA TRP A 268 -19.80 -14.74 6.39
C TRP A 268 -20.33 -16.01 7.03
N ARG A 269 -20.89 -16.87 6.19
CA ARG A 269 -21.29 -18.22 6.55
C ARG A 269 -20.65 -19.20 5.58
N ASP A 270 -20.18 -20.31 6.11
CA ASP A 270 -19.71 -21.46 5.35
C ASP A 270 -20.15 -22.76 6.06
N LYS A 271 -19.61 -23.91 5.62
CA LYS A 271 -19.89 -25.22 6.24
C LYS A 271 -19.54 -25.30 7.73
N ASN A 272 -18.64 -24.44 8.22
CA ASN A 272 -18.21 -24.38 9.61
C ASN A 272 -19.08 -23.41 10.45
N GLY A 273 -20.09 -22.77 9.85
CA GLY A 273 -21.06 -21.93 10.55
C GLY A 273 -20.92 -20.44 10.22
N LEU A 274 -21.38 -19.59 11.14
CA LEU A 274 -21.33 -18.13 11.00
C LEU A 274 -20.05 -17.59 11.62
N GLN A 275 -19.29 -16.81 10.85
CA GLN A 275 -18.02 -16.23 11.28
C GLN A 275 -18.00 -14.73 11.00
N ARG A 276 -17.12 -14.00 11.70
CA ARG A 276 -16.95 -12.55 11.49
C ARG A 276 -15.51 -12.11 11.66
N LYS A 277 -15.15 -11.04 10.95
CA LYS A 277 -13.85 -10.38 11.01
C LYS A 277 -14.04 -8.87 11.03
N VAL A 278 -13.42 -8.23 12.02
CA VAL A 278 -13.29 -6.77 12.09
C VAL A 278 -12.02 -6.39 11.32
N LEU A 279 -12.14 -5.45 10.38
CA LEU A 279 -11.06 -5.09 9.47
C LEU A 279 -10.13 -4.04 10.04
N ASP A 280 -10.69 -3.11 10.81
CA ASP A 280 -9.92 -2.06 11.44
C ASP A 280 -10.42 -1.84 12.87
N LYS A 281 -9.55 -1.99 13.86
CA LYS A 281 -9.88 -1.72 15.27
C LYS A 281 -9.77 -0.23 15.60
N GLU A 282 -9.01 0.54 14.81
CA GLU A 282 -8.76 1.97 15.10
C GLU A 282 -9.93 2.85 14.66
N ASN A 283 -10.74 2.43 13.68
CA ASN A 283 -11.96 3.15 13.24
C ASN A 283 -13.20 2.92 14.12
N LEU A 284 -13.10 2.14 15.21
CA LEU A 284 -14.20 1.86 16.15
C LEU A 284 -14.02 2.51 17.54
N ALA A 285 -13.04 3.41 17.68
CA ALA A 285 -12.80 4.19 18.90
C ALA A 285 -13.27 5.65 18.75
#